data_AF-A0AAV4K1M7-F1
#
_entry.id   AF-A0AAV4K1M7-F1
#
_cell.length_a   1.000
_cell.length_b   1.000
_cell.length_c   1.000
_cell.angle_alpha   90.00
_cell.angle_beta   90.00
_cell.angle_gamma   90.00
#
_symmetry.space_group_name_H-M   'P 1'
#
loop_
_entity.id
_entity.type
_entity.pdbx_description
1 polymer ?
#
loop_
_entity_poly.entity_id
_entity_poly.type
_entity_poly.pdbx_seq_one_letter_code
_entity_poly.pdbx_strand_id
1 'polypeptide(L)'
;MTLSNLADFDVLQLLLLLAQGKRTGVLRVQRPGALFQCWLEGGQVRRVSLRRLRGAPGESDLEGAEALVGLLREPSGHFQFDEGVRSAHRPLDVPLDVVAYAALRELPAPELPFTGPARVTDPARLAAFPWSLSEWEVLDRIRAQVPLGDLAADPGAAALAARLARLGLLRERRLRTARLLVAVTHEVAGAVLVDAMIVERWKGDLGRLPEHVGVRDEGGKSYRFPVRGHPEVGALILIPPDVLTKTRLQAGESVLVKPA
;
A
#
# COMPACT_ATOMS: atom_id res chain seq x y z
N MET A 1 6.11 34.80 5.93
CA MET A 1 5.38 33.56 5.60
C MET A 1 6.00 32.99 4.34
N THR A 2 6.57 31.79 4.41
CA THR A 2 7.23 31.13 3.29
C THR A 2 6.18 30.39 2.45
N LEU A 3 5.95 30.85 1.23
CA LEU A 3 5.13 30.14 0.25
C LEU A 3 5.96 28.97 -0.30
N SER A 4 5.51 27.73 -0.07
CA SER A 4 6.14 26.54 -0.66
C SER A 4 5.59 26.30 -2.06
N ASN A 5 6.43 25.85 -2.99
CA ASN A 5 6.06 25.64 -4.40
C ASN A 5 5.70 24.17 -4.65
N LEU A 6 4.63 23.91 -5.40
CA LEU A 6 4.25 22.56 -5.82
C LEU A 6 5.24 21.90 -6.80
N ALA A 7 6.19 22.65 -7.38
CA ALA A 7 7.25 22.08 -8.22
C ALA A 7 8.08 21.01 -7.47
N ASP A 8 8.23 21.16 -6.15
CA ASP A 8 9.03 20.27 -5.31
C ASP A 8 8.19 19.26 -4.51
N PHE A 9 6.86 19.36 -4.60
CA PHE A 9 5.94 18.61 -3.74
C PHE A 9 4.80 17.97 -4.49
N ASP A 10 4.56 16.71 -4.13
CA ASP A 10 3.40 15.98 -4.59
C ASP A 10 2.15 16.38 -3.82
N VAL A 11 1.29 17.19 -4.44
CA VAL A 11 0.09 17.74 -3.81
C VAL A 11 -0.87 16.68 -3.29
N LEU A 12 -0.95 15.52 -3.96
CA LEU A 12 -1.82 14.44 -3.51
C LEU A 12 -1.28 13.84 -2.22
N GLN A 13 0.04 13.61 -2.12
CA GLN A 13 0.66 13.09 -0.91
C GLN A 13 0.55 14.09 0.25
N LEU A 14 0.68 15.40 -0.03
CA LEU A 14 0.46 16.44 0.97
C LEU A 14 -0.97 16.40 1.52
N LEU A 15 -1.98 16.33 0.65
CA LEU A 15 -3.38 16.22 1.05
C LEU A 15 -3.62 14.95 1.89
N LEU A 16 -3.10 13.80 1.45
CA LEU A 16 -3.22 12.53 2.17
C LEU A 16 -2.59 12.61 3.56
N LEU A 17 -1.42 13.23 3.69
CA LEU A 17 -0.74 13.44 4.97
C LEU A 17 -1.59 14.31 5.91
N LEU A 18 -2.14 15.42 5.40
CA LEU A 18 -3.01 16.30 6.19
C LEU A 18 -4.28 15.58 6.67
N ALA A 19 -4.91 14.80 5.80
CA ALA A 19 -6.13 14.06 6.14
C ALA A 19 -5.86 12.92 7.14
N GLN A 20 -4.79 12.15 6.95
CA GLN A 20 -4.39 11.08 7.89
C GLN A 20 -3.99 11.64 9.26
N GLY A 21 -3.35 12.81 9.29
CA GLY A 21 -3.11 13.57 10.52
C GLY A 21 -4.36 14.20 11.13
N LYS A 22 -5.55 13.95 10.58
CA LYS A 22 -6.85 14.49 11.00
C LYS A 22 -6.86 16.02 11.14
N ARG A 23 -6.04 16.70 10.33
CA ARG A 23 -5.87 18.15 10.39
C ARG A 23 -7.18 18.83 9.98
N THR A 24 -7.45 19.97 10.62
CA THR A 24 -8.60 20.83 10.34
C THR A 24 -8.06 22.13 9.77
N GLY A 25 -8.54 22.54 8.60
CA GLY A 25 -8.01 23.72 7.91
C GLY A 25 -8.31 23.72 6.41
N VAL A 26 -7.69 24.64 5.68
CA VAL A 26 -7.82 24.73 4.22
C VAL A 26 -6.44 24.71 3.56
N LEU A 27 -6.22 23.78 2.63
CA LEU A 27 -5.11 23.84 1.70
C LEU A 27 -5.50 24.75 0.55
N ARG A 28 -4.71 25.79 0.30
CA ARG A 28 -4.86 26.72 -0.81
C ARG A 28 -3.69 26.53 -1.76
N VAL A 29 -3.96 26.44 -3.06
CA VAL A 29 -2.92 26.47 -4.09
C VAL A 29 -3.24 27.60 -5.06
N GLN A 30 -2.38 28.62 -5.04
CA GLN A 30 -2.46 29.77 -5.94
C GLN A 30 -1.68 29.47 -7.21
N ARG A 31 -2.40 29.40 -8.33
CA ARG A 31 -1.84 29.25 -9.68
C ARG A 31 -2.00 30.54 -10.49
N PRO A 32 -1.26 30.70 -11.59
CA PRO A 32 -1.57 31.75 -12.56
C PRO A 32 -3.02 31.59 -13.06
N GLY A 33 -3.90 32.54 -12.72
CA GLY A 33 -5.28 32.54 -13.21
C GLY A 33 -6.23 31.53 -12.55
N ALA A 34 -5.84 30.81 -11.50
CA ALA A 34 -6.74 29.92 -10.76
C ALA A 34 -6.37 29.79 -9.28
N LEU A 35 -7.35 29.51 -8.44
CA LEU A 35 -7.19 29.24 -7.02
C LEU A 35 -7.86 27.91 -6.68
N PHE A 36 -7.05 26.95 -6.25
CA PHE A 36 -7.54 25.70 -5.68
C PHE A 36 -7.69 25.83 -4.17
N GLN A 37 -8.75 25.25 -3.61
CA GLN A 37 -8.99 25.20 -2.18
C GLN A 37 -9.55 23.82 -1.80
N CYS A 38 -8.96 23.19 -0.78
CA CYS A 38 -9.45 21.94 -0.19
C CYS A 38 -9.60 22.12 1.31
N TRP A 39 -10.83 22.05 1.81
CA TRP A 39 -11.15 22.17 3.23
C TRP A 39 -11.22 20.78 3.85
N LEU A 40 -10.46 20.59 4.92
CA LEU A 40 -10.38 19.35 5.68
C LEU A 40 -10.85 19.59 7.11
N GLU A 41 -11.59 18.63 7.65
CA GLU A 41 -11.96 18.60 9.08
C GLU A 41 -11.90 17.16 9.58
N GLY A 42 -10.99 16.87 10.53
CA GLY A 42 -10.88 15.54 11.14
C GLY A 42 -10.57 14.41 10.15
N GLY A 43 -9.93 14.72 9.01
CA GLY A 43 -9.66 13.77 7.92
C GLY A 43 -10.76 13.63 6.87
N GLN A 44 -11.89 14.32 7.06
CA GLN A 44 -12.97 14.41 6.07
C GLN A 44 -12.78 15.64 5.18
N VAL A 45 -13.14 15.50 3.91
CA VAL A 45 -13.21 16.61 2.96
C VAL A 45 -14.55 17.30 3.11
N ARG A 46 -14.51 18.59 3.43
CA ARG A 46 -15.70 19.45 3.54
C ARG A 46 -16.04 20.16 2.24
N ARG A 47 -15.03 20.51 1.45
CA ARG A 47 -15.18 21.11 0.13
C ARG A 47 -13.87 20.98 -0.63
N VAL A 48 -13.96 20.87 -1.95
CA VAL A 48 -12.83 21.02 -2.87
C VAL A 48 -13.31 21.89 -4.01
N SER A 49 -12.61 22.97 -4.29
CA SER A 49 -12.99 23.88 -5.38
C SER A 49 -11.75 24.33 -6.14
N LEU A 50 -11.90 24.50 -7.45
CA LEU A 50 -10.91 25.15 -8.29
C LEU A 50 -11.59 26.30 -9.01
N ARG A 51 -11.37 27.51 -8.48
CA ARG A 51 -11.93 28.73 -9.02
C ARG A 51 -11.00 29.33 -10.07
N ARG A 52 -11.53 29.65 -11.25
CA ARG A 52 -10.74 30.34 -12.30
C ARG A 52 -10.84 31.86 -12.08
N LEU A 53 -9.69 32.52 -12.06
CA LEU A 53 -9.55 33.96 -11.81
C LEU A 53 -9.51 34.77 -13.11
N ARG A 54 -9.23 34.12 -14.25
CA ARG A 54 -9.38 34.67 -15.60
C ARG A 54 -10.01 33.58 -16.47
N GLY A 55 -11.24 33.78 -16.93
CA GLY A 55 -11.95 32.84 -17.81
C GLY A 55 -12.82 33.58 -18.81
N ALA A 56 -12.94 33.03 -20.02
CA ALA A 56 -13.92 33.47 -20.99
C ALA A 56 -15.36 33.16 -20.46
N PRO A 57 -16.39 33.91 -20.88
CA PRO A 57 -17.76 33.59 -20.49
C PRO A 57 -18.10 32.15 -20.90
N GLY A 58 -18.44 31.31 -19.91
CA GLY A 58 -18.75 29.88 -20.09
C GLY A 58 -17.85 28.91 -19.31
N GLU A 59 -16.73 29.37 -18.74
CA GLU A 59 -15.93 28.53 -17.84
C GLU A 59 -16.47 28.58 -16.40
N SER A 60 -17.07 27.49 -15.94
CA SER A 60 -17.54 27.34 -14.56
C SER A 60 -16.41 26.93 -13.60
N ASP A 61 -16.52 27.38 -12.35
CA ASP A 61 -15.71 26.86 -11.25
C ASP A 61 -15.92 25.35 -11.12
N LEU A 62 -14.82 24.61 -10.89
CA LEU A 62 -14.90 23.17 -10.66
C LEU A 62 -15.05 22.90 -9.16
N GLU A 63 -15.77 21.84 -8.82
CA GLU A 63 -15.97 21.40 -7.43
C GLU A 63 -15.66 19.90 -7.28
N GLY A 64 -15.44 19.46 -6.05
CA GLY A 64 -15.24 18.04 -5.70
C GLY A 64 -14.06 17.39 -6.42
N ALA A 65 -14.29 16.20 -6.99
CA ALA A 65 -13.27 15.45 -7.71
C ALA A 65 -12.75 16.20 -8.95
N GLU A 66 -13.61 16.90 -9.69
CA GLU A 66 -13.23 17.65 -10.89
C GLU A 66 -12.24 18.78 -10.57
N ALA A 67 -12.43 19.47 -9.44
CA ALA A 67 -11.48 20.46 -8.96
C ALA A 67 -10.10 19.85 -8.68
N LEU A 68 -10.07 18.66 -8.08
CA LEU A 68 -8.83 17.94 -7.81
C LEU A 68 -8.18 17.43 -9.11
N VAL A 69 -8.95 16.95 -10.08
CA VAL A 69 -8.46 16.60 -11.42
C VAL A 69 -7.79 17.82 -12.06
N GLY A 70 -8.45 18.98 -12.02
CA GLY A 70 -7.90 20.22 -12.59
C GLY A 70 -6.58 20.66 -11.95
N LEU A 71 -6.36 20.35 -10.67
CA LEU A 71 -5.08 20.57 -10.00
C LEU A 71 -4.04 19.51 -10.38
N LEU A 72 -4.41 18.22 -10.39
CA LEU A 72 -3.48 17.11 -10.64
C LEU A 72 -3.01 17.02 -12.10
N ARG A 73 -3.80 17.51 -13.07
CA ARG A 73 -3.36 17.61 -14.48
C ARG A 73 -2.24 18.62 -14.67
N GLU A 74 -2.24 19.67 -13.86
CA GLU A 74 -1.23 20.74 -13.91
C GLU A 74 -0.83 21.14 -12.49
N PRO A 75 0.02 20.33 -11.84
CA PRO A 75 0.43 20.52 -10.45
C PRO A 75 1.48 21.63 -10.39
N SER A 76 1.01 22.88 -10.37
CA SER A 76 1.85 24.07 -10.30
C SER A 76 1.30 25.08 -9.30
N GLY A 77 2.12 26.04 -8.91
CA GLY A 77 1.73 27.16 -8.06
C GLY A 77 2.22 27.05 -6.61
N HIS A 78 1.92 28.08 -5.85
CA HIS A 78 2.32 28.19 -4.45
C HIS A 78 1.21 27.65 -3.56
N PHE A 79 1.56 26.82 -2.59
CA PHE A 79 0.59 26.28 -1.64
C PHE A 79 0.81 26.81 -0.22
N GLN A 80 -0.30 26.85 0.52
CA GLN A 80 -0.34 27.19 1.93
C GLN A 80 -1.45 26.39 2.59
N PHE A 81 -1.20 25.91 3.81
CA PHE A 81 -2.24 25.29 4.64
C PHE A 81 -2.57 26.21 5.80
N ASP A 82 -3.81 26.70 5.84
CA ASP A 82 -4.30 27.55 6.93
C ASP A 82 -5.05 26.69 7.94
N GLU A 83 -4.38 26.40 9.04
CA GLU A 83 -4.88 25.52 10.10
C GLU A 83 -5.99 26.18 10.93
N GLY A 84 -6.96 25.38 11.38
CA GLY A 84 -8.09 25.81 12.21
C GLY A 84 -9.23 26.47 11.44
N VAL A 85 -9.05 26.80 10.16
CA VAL A 85 -10.08 27.40 9.32
C VAL A 85 -11.14 26.36 8.94
N ARG A 86 -12.41 26.67 9.22
CA ARG A 86 -13.56 25.81 8.88
C ARG A 86 -14.34 26.36 7.69
N SER A 87 -15.03 25.48 6.98
CA SER A 87 -15.89 25.88 5.86
C SER A 87 -17.23 26.41 6.37
N ALA A 88 -17.71 27.52 5.80
CA ALA A 88 -19.03 28.08 6.11
C ALA A 88 -20.18 27.48 5.27
N HIS A 89 -19.88 26.60 4.31
CA HIS A 89 -20.86 26.06 3.34
C HIS A 89 -21.35 24.67 3.73
N ARG A 90 -22.48 24.20 3.15
CA ARG A 90 -23.00 22.84 3.36
C ARG A 90 -21.90 21.82 3.00
N PRO A 91 -21.34 21.11 3.99
CA PRO A 91 -20.11 20.38 3.76
C PRO A 91 -20.37 19.04 3.06
N LEU A 92 -19.44 18.66 2.18
CA LEU A 92 -19.18 17.25 1.93
C LEU A 92 -18.80 16.57 3.26
N ASP A 93 -19.16 15.31 3.41
CA ASP A 93 -18.73 14.49 4.54
C ASP A 93 -18.21 13.16 4.02
N VAL A 94 -17.10 13.25 3.28
CA VAL A 94 -16.48 12.12 2.61
C VAL A 94 -14.99 12.07 2.91
N PRO A 95 -14.41 10.87 3.06
CA PRO A 95 -12.97 10.74 3.26
C PRO A 95 -12.21 11.29 2.05
N LEU A 96 -11.05 11.90 2.28
CA LEU A 96 -10.18 12.38 1.20
C LEU A 96 -9.86 11.27 0.19
N ASP A 97 -9.67 10.04 0.66
CA ASP A 97 -9.37 8.90 -0.19
C ASP A 97 -10.43 8.67 -1.27
N VAL A 98 -11.71 8.87 -0.94
CA VAL A 98 -12.82 8.70 -1.89
C VAL A 98 -12.79 9.79 -2.97
N VAL A 99 -12.56 11.05 -2.58
CA VAL A 99 -12.45 12.18 -3.52
C VAL A 99 -11.22 12.03 -4.40
N ALA A 100 -10.09 11.65 -3.82
CA ALA A 100 -8.84 11.41 -4.52
C ALA A 100 -8.96 10.25 -5.51
N TYR A 101 -9.62 9.16 -5.12
CA TYR A 101 -9.86 8.03 -6.01
C TYR A 101 -10.75 8.40 -7.19
N ALA A 102 -11.85 9.12 -6.94
CA ALA A 102 -12.69 9.64 -8.00
C ALA A 102 -11.89 10.53 -8.98
N ALA A 103 -11.01 11.41 -8.47
CA ALA A 103 -10.15 12.23 -9.32
C ALA A 103 -9.14 11.39 -10.13
N LEU A 104 -8.50 10.39 -9.51
CA LEU A 104 -7.54 9.52 -10.19
C LEU A 104 -8.18 8.64 -11.28
N ARG A 105 -9.50 8.39 -11.23
CA ARG A 105 -10.22 7.68 -12.29
C ARG A 105 -10.28 8.48 -13.60
N GLU A 106 -10.32 9.81 -13.51
CA GLU A 106 -10.38 10.74 -14.64
C GLU A 106 -9.01 11.15 -15.21
N LEU A 107 -7.94 10.60 -14.62
CA LEU A 107 -6.55 10.80 -15.04
C LEU A 107 -6.02 9.52 -15.69
N PRO A 108 -5.03 9.65 -16.59
CA PRO A 108 -4.28 8.49 -17.07
C PRO A 108 -3.79 7.65 -15.89
N ALA A 109 -3.99 6.33 -15.97
CA ALA A 109 -3.58 5.44 -14.91
C ALA A 109 -2.06 5.55 -14.72
N PRO A 110 -1.58 5.69 -13.46
CA PRO A 110 -0.15 5.65 -13.20
C PRO A 110 0.39 4.26 -13.53
N GLU A 111 1.69 4.16 -13.78
CA GLU A 111 2.35 2.87 -13.90
C GLU A 111 2.28 2.09 -12.58
N LEU A 112 2.22 0.76 -12.69
CA LEU A 112 2.27 -0.10 -11.52
C LEU A 112 3.66 0.00 -10.86
N PRO A 113 3.74 0.40 -9.58
CA PRO A 113 5.04 0.61 -8.93
C PRO A 113 5.78 -0.70 -8.59
N PHE A 114 5.09 -1.84 -8.66
CA PHE A 114 5.64 -3.18 -8.45
C PHE A 114 4.71 -4.23 -9.07
N THR A 115 5.25 -5.41 -9.40
CA THR A 115 4.52 -6.49 -10.08
C THR A 115 4.24 -7.70 -9.19
N GLY A 116 4.89 -7.79 -8.02
CA GLY A 116 4.67 -8.88 -7.06
C GLY A 116 3.31 -8.82 -6.35
N PRO A 117 3.03 -9.77 -5.44
CA PRO A 117 1.85 -9.73 -4.60
C PRO A 117 1.77 -8.43 -3.79
N ALA A 118 0.57 -7.88 -3.65
CA ALA A 118 0.33 -6.68 -2.87
C ALA A 118 -0.29 -7.02 -1.51
N ARG A 119 -0.09 -6.12 -0.54
CA ARG A 119 -0.89 -6.10 0.69
C ARG A 119 -1.64 -4.79 0.81
N VAL A 120 -2.87 -4.87 1.32
CA VAL A 120 -3.64 -3.71 1.73
C VAL A 120 -3.02 -3.14 3.00
N THR A 121 -2.71 -1.85 3.00
CA THR A 121 -2.07 -1.18 4.15
C THR A 121 -3.07 -0.73 5.21
N ASP A 122 -4.28 -0.35 4.80
CA ASP A 122 -5.35 0.11 5.67
C ASP A 122 -6.72 -0.36 5.14
N PRO A 123 -7.23 -1.49 5.66
CA PRO A 123 -8.52 -2.03 5.25
C PRO A 123 -9.71 -1.12 5.59
N ALA A 124 -9.61 -0.31 6.66
CA ALA A 124 -10.71 0.55 7.09
C ALA A 124 -10.88 1.73 6.13
N ARG A 125 -9.78 2.33 5.66
CA ARG A 125 -9.82 3.34 4.59
C ARG A 125 -10.40 2.77 3.30
N LEU A 126 -9.98 1.57 2.92
CA LEU A 126 -10.46 0.90 1.70
C LEU A 126 -11.97 0.57 1.76
N ALA A 127 -12.51 0.26 2.94
CA ALA A 127 -13.93 -0.07 3.11
C ALA A 127 -14.88 1.12 2.89
N ALA A 128 -14.38 2.37 2.95
CA ALA A 128 -15.20 3.57 2.80
C ALA A 128 -15.53 3.93 1.34
N PHE A 129 -14.97 3.21 0.38
CA PHE A 129 -15.09 3.52 -1.05
C PHE A 129 -16.36 2.91 -1.66
N PRO A 130 -16.98 3.60 -2.62
CA PRO A 130 -18.13 3.08 -3.36
C PRO A 130 -17.67 2.17 -4.51
N TRP A 131 -17.24 0.95 -4.18
CA TRP A 131 -16.73 -0.01 -5.16
C TRP A 131 -17.81 -0.53 -6.12
N SER A 132 -17.43 -0.69 -7.38
CA SER A 132 -18.18 -1.49 -8.35
C SER A 132 -17.97 -2.99 -8.11
N LEU A 133 -18.79 -3.83 -8.75
CA LEU A 133 -18.63 -5.29 -8.71
C LEU A 133 -17.27 -5.72 -9.27
N SER A 134 -16.84 -5.16 -10.41
CA SER A 134 -15.56 -5.48 -11.03
C SER A 134 -14.37 -5.04 -10.17
N GLU A 135 -14.48 -3.92 -9.45
CA GLU A 135 -13.45 -3.49 -8.51
C GLU A 135 -13.35 -4.45 -7.32
N TRP A 136 -14.48 -4.95 -6.81
CA TRP A 136 -14.48 -5.97 -5.76
C TRP A 136 -13.78 -7.26 -6.18
N GLU A 137 -14.03 -7.75 -7.40
CA GLU A 137 -13.37 -8.95 -7.93
C GLU A 137 -11.84 -8.78 -7.98
N VAL A 138 -11.36 -7.62 -8.40
CA VAL A 138 -9.92 -7.30 -8.41
C VAL A 138 -9.36 -7.25 -6.98
N LEU A 139 -10.08 -6.64 -6.04
CA LEU A 139 -9.68 -6.60 -4.63
C LEU A 139 -9.59 -8.01 -4.03
N ASP A 140 -10.50 -8.91 -4.39
CA ASP A 140 -10.47 -10.31 -3.93
C ASP A 140 -9.28 -11.08 -4.52
N ARG A 141 -8.92 -10.85 -5.78
CA ARG A 141 -7.68 -11.40 -6.37
C ARG A 141 -6.43 -10.89 -5.64
N ILE A 142 -6.39 -9.60 -5.29
CA ILE A 142 -5.29 -9.02 -4.50
C ILE A 142 -5.23 -9.67 -3.10
N ARG A 143 -6.37 -9.86 -2.44
CA ARG A 143 -6.45 -10.55 -1.13
C ARG A 143 -5.97 -12.00 -1.25
N ALA A 144 -6.33 -12.69 -2.34
CA ALA A 144 -5.87 -14.02 -2.69
C ALA A 144 -4.38 -14.07 -3.09
N GLN A 145 -3.65 -12.96 -3.00
CA GLN A 145 -2.21 -12.86 -3.25
C GLN A 145 -1.80 -13.12 -4.71
N VAL A 146 -2.71 -12.88 -5.65
CA VAL A 146 -2.37 -12.87 -7.08
C VAL A 146 -1.38 -11.72 -7.34
N PRO A 147 -0.22 -11.97 -7.96
CA PRO A 147 0.74 -10.92 -8.33
C PRO A 147 0.10 -9.82 -9.18
N LEU A 148 0.45 -8.56 -8.94
CA LEU A 148 -0.10 -7.44 -9.73
C LEU A 148 0.29 -7.51 -11.21
N GLY A 149 1.44 -8.13 -11.53
CA GLY A 149 1.85 -8.39 -12.91
C GLY A 149 0.90 -9.33 -13.66
N ASP A 150 0.31 -10.31 -12.96
CA ASP A 150 -0.67 -11.23 -13.54
C ASP A 150 -2.04 -10.54 -13.71
N LEU A 151 -2.33 -9.53 -12.87
CA LEU A 151 -3.50 -8.66 -13.05
C LEU A 151 -3.33 -7.73 -14.26
N ALA A 152 -2.09 -7.46 -14.70
CA ALA A 152 -1.82 -6.50 -15.77
C ALA A 152 -2.31 -6.93 -17.16
N ALA A 153 -2.72 -8.20 -17.31
CA ALA A 153 -3.45 -8.65 -18.49
C ALA A 153 -4.83 -7.97 -18.64
N ASP A 154 -5.41 -7.48 -17.55
CA ASP A 154 -6.61 -6.65 -17.54
C ASP A 154 -6.22 -5.17 -17.26
N PRO A 155 -6.36 -4.26 -18.24
CA PRO A 155 -6.07 -2.85 -18.07
C PRO A 155 -6.85 -2.18 -16.93
N GLY A 156 -8.09 -2.63 -16.68
CA GLY A 156 -8.94 -2.12 -15.60
C GLY A 156 -8.38 -2.50 -14.23
N ALA A 157 -8.01 -3.77 -14.06
CA ALA A 157 -7.37 -4.27 -12.83
C ALA A 157 -6.02 -3.60 -12.57
N ALA A 158 -5.17 -3.45 -13.59
CA ALA A 158 -3.90 -2.74 -13.47
C ALA A 158 -4.11 -1.28 -13.05
N ALA A 159 -5.03 -0.57 -13.69
CA ALA A 159 -5.32 0.83 -13.37
C ALA A 159 -5.85 0.99 -11.94
N LEU A 160 -6.75 0.10 -11.49
CA LEU A 160 -7.22 0.07 -10.10
C LEU A 160 -6.04 -0.11 -9.14
N ALA A 161 -5.23 -1.15 -9.34
CA ALA A 161 -4.10 -1.45 -8.45
C ALA A 161 -3.07 -0.30 -8.41
N ALA A 162 -2.77 0.33 -9.55
CA ALA A 162 -1.85 1.46 -9.62
C ALA A 162 -2.40 2.69 -8.87
N ARG A 163 -3.69 2.99 -9.01
CA ARG A 163 -4.34 4.08 -8.25
C ARG A 163 -4.36 3.80 -6.76
N LEU A 164 -4.66 2.57 -6.33
CA LEU A 164 -4.62 2.21 -4.90
C LEU A 164 -3.20 2.30 -4.33
N ALA A 165 -2.18 1.90 -5.09
CA ALA A 165 -0.79 2.08 -4.71
C ALA A 165 -0.43 3.57 -4.60
N ARG A 166 -0.92 4.41 -5.54
CA ARG A 166 -0.74 5.86 -5.52
C ARG A 166 -1.36 6.54 -4.28
N LEU A 167 -2.49 6.03 -3.79
CA LEU A 167 -3.14 6.46 -2.54
C LEU A 167 -2.47 5.90 -1.27
N GLY A 168 -1.42 5.09 -1.44
CA GLY A 168 -0.74 4.41 -0.33
C GLY A 168 -1.56 3.29 0.31
N LEU A 169 -2.63 2.82 -0.34
CA LEU A 169 -3.52 1.76 0.12
C LEU A 169 -3.02 0.36 -0.26
N LEU A 170 -2.10 0.27 -1.22
CA LEU A 170 -1.36 -0.94 -1.55
C LEU A 170 0.14 -0.71 -1.37
N ARG A 171 0.81 -1.76 -0.90
CA ARG A 171 2.28 -1.86 -0.92
C ARG A 171 2.70 -3.23 -1.40
N GLU A 172 3.90 -3.28 -1.99
CA GLU A 172 4.53 -4.54 -2.33
C GLU A 172 4.66 -5.39 -1.07
N ARG A 173 4.20 -6.62 -1.17
CA ARG A 173 4.32 -7.57 -0.08
C ARG A 173 5.61 -8.34 -0.25
N ARG A 174 6.60 -7.97 0.58
CA ARG A 174 7.88 -8.67 0.63
C ARG A 174 7.86 -9.70 1.74
N LEU A 175 7.93 -10.97 1.35
CA LEU A 175 8.16 -12.06 2.31
C LEU A 175 9.57 -11.92 2.87
N ARG A 176 9.67 -11.80 4.20
CA ARG A 176 10.97 -11.68 4.87
C ARG A 176 11.70 -13.02 4.81
N THR A 177 12.95 -12.98 4.35
CA THR A 177 13.88 -14.10 4.48
C THR A 177 14.55 -14.04 5.86
N ALA A 178 14.54 -15.14 6.59
CA ALA A 178 15.31 -15.33 7.82
C ALA A 178 16.64 -16.01 7.48
N ARG A 179 17.75 -15.54 8.04
CA ARG A 179 19.02 -16.26 8.02
C ARG A 179 19.12 -17.07 9.30
N LEU A 180 19.15 -18.39 9.19
CA LEU A 180 19.11 -19.31 10.33
C LEU A 180 20.28 -20.29 10.27
N LEU A 181 20.72 -20.79 11.42
CA LEU A 181 21.70 -21.87 11.50
C LEU A 181 21.00 -23.23 11.61
N VAL A 182 21.45 -24.21 10.85
CA VAL A 182 20.91 -25.57 10.90
C VAL A 182 21.33 -26.23 12.22
N ALA A 183 20.37 -26.78 12.95
CA ALA A 183 20.62 -27.65 14.09
C ALA A 183 19.76 -28.91 14.00
N VAL A 184 20.14 -29.96 14.71
CA VAL A 184 19.42 -31.25 14.69
C VAL A 184 18.40 -31.29 15.82
N THR A 185 17.22 -31.83 15.56
CA THR A 185 16.22 -32.15 16.61
C THR A 185 15.75 -33.59 16.49
N HIS A 186 15.34 -34.18 17.61
CA HIS A 186 14.68 -35.49 17.68
C HIS A 186 13.22 -35.39 18.14
N GLU A 187 12.70 -34.17 18.33
CA GLU A 187 11.36 -33.92 18.88
C GLU A 187 10.25 -34.12 17.84
N VAL A 188 10.57 -33.99 16.56
CA VAL A 188 9.64 -34.14 15.44
C VAL A 188 10.23 -34.98 14.32
N ALA A 189 9.37 -35.47 13.43
CA ALA A 189 9.76 -36.18 12.20
C ALA A 189 9.07 -35.53 10.99
N GLY A 190 9.76 -35.51 9.85
CA GLY A 190 9.20 -35.03 8.57
C GLY A 190 8.88 -33.54 8.47
N ALA A 191 9.16 -32.74 9.51
CA ALA A 191 8.94 -31.29 9.53
C ALA A 191 10.11 -30.58 10.21
N VAL A 192 10.40 -29.36 9.78
CA VAL A 192 11.41 -28.50 10.41
C VAL A 192 10.78 -27.59 11.46
N LEU A 193 11.50 -27.31 12.54
CA LEU A 193 11.10 -26.35 13.55
C LEU A 193 11.79 -25.01 13.32
N VAL A 194 11.00 -23.95 13.33
CA VAL A 194 11.46 -22.57 13.28
C VAL A 194 10.86 -21.83 14.46
N ASP A 195 11.55 -20.81 14.95
CA ASP A 195 11.04 -20.00 16.06
C ASP A 195 9.62 -19.47 15.80
N ALA A 196 8.74 -19.65 16.78
CA ALA A 196 7.34 -19.24 16.68
C ALA A 196 7.17 -17.75 16.34
N MET A 197 8.09 -16.87 16.78
CA MET A 197 8.04 -15.45 16.43
C MET A 197 8.30 -15.20 14.93
N ILE A 198 9.17 -16.00 14.31
CA ILE A 198 9.43 -15.92 12.87
C ILE A 198 8.20 -16.39 12.09
N VAL A 199 7.59 -17.51 12.54
CA VAL A 199 6.38 -18.05 11.92
C VAL A 199 5.19 -17.09 12.04
N GLU A 200 4.98 -16.46 13.20
CA GLU A 200 3.91 -15.47 13.37
C GLU A 200 4.14 -14.20 12.53
N ARG A 201 5.40 -13.75 12.37
CA ARG A 201 5.72 -12.66 11.44
C ARG A 201 5.40 -13.05 10.00
N TRP A 202 5.78 -14.24 9.58
CA TRP A 202 5.42 -14.75 8.25
C TRP A 202 3.91 -14.91 8.07
N LYS A 203 3.18 -15.32 9.09
CA LYS A 203 1.71 -15.37 9.06
C LYS A 203 1.10 -13.99 8.86
N GLY A 204 1.60 -12.95 9.54
CA GLY A 204 1.19 -11.56 9.27
C GLY A 204 1.49 -11.15 7.82
N ASP A 205 2.65 -11.55 7.31
CA ASP A 205 3.05 -11.38 5.91
C ASP A 205 2.45 -12.44 4.96
N LEU A 206 1.57 -13.35 5.38
CA LEU A 206 0.90 -14.33 4.50
C LEU A 206 -0.63 -14.26 4.61
N GLY A 207 -1.16 -13.65 5.67
CA GLY A 207 -2.59 -13.70 6.00
C GLY A 207 -3.05 -15.09 6.46
N ARG A 208 -2.15 -16.07 6.51
CA ARG A 208 -2.39 -17.45 6.91
C ARG A 208 -1.11 -18.05 7.49
N LEU A 209 -1.21 -19.12 8.25
CA LEU A 209 -0.03 -19.84 8.74
C LEU A 209 0.73 -20.47 7.56
N PRO A 210 2.08 -20.34 7.49
CA PRO A 210 2.86 -21.04 6.50
C PRO A 210 2.87 -22.55 6.80
N GLU A 211 2.55 -23.36 5.80
CA GLU A 211 2.62 -24.83 5.90
C GLU A 211 4.00 -25.36 5.52
N HIS A 212 4.71 -24.64 4.67
CA HIS A 212 6.03 -25.01 4.18
C HIS A 212 6.99 -23.82 4.20
N VAL A 213 8.28 -24.14 4.32
CA VAL A 213 9.39 -23.21 4.12
C VAL A 213 10.30 -23.70 3.00
N GLY A 214 10.81 -22.73 2.23
CA GLY A 214 11.95 -22.91 1.35
C GLY A 214 13.23 -22.60 2.12
N VAL A 215 14.18 -23.51 2.09
CA VAL A 215 15.51 -23.38 2.70
C VAL A 215 16.54 -23.38 1.58
N ARG A 216 17.33 -22.30 1.46
CA ARG A 216 18.41 -22.19 0.50
C ARG A 216 19.75 -22.27 1.20
N ASP A 217 20.59 -23.22 0.77
CA ASP A 217 21.95 -23.39 1.26
C ASP A 217 22.90 -22.32 0.69
N GLU A 218 24.12 -22.25 1.22
CA GLU A 218 25.13 -21.30 0.72
C GLU A 218 25.57 -21.61 -0.72
N GLY A 219 25.48 -22.88 -1.13
CA GLY A 219 25.70 -23.34 -2.51
C GLY A 219 24.58 -22.95 -3.48
N GLY A 220 23.52 -22.30 -2.99
CA GLY A 220 22.41 -21.80 -3.78
C GLY A 220 21.31 -22.82 -4.08
N LYS A 221 21.43 -24.07 -3.63
CA LYS A 221 20.40 -25.11 -3.79
C LYS A 221 19.26 -24.87 -2.80
N SER A 222 18.03 -25.07 -3.27
CA SER A 222 16.82 -24.82 -2.49
C SER A 222 16.09 -26.13 -2.17
N TYR A 223 15.65 -26.23 -0.93
CA TYR A 223 14.87 -27.34 -0.37
C TYR A 223 13.52 -26.83 0.10
N ARG A 224 12.50 -27.69 0.14
CA ARG A 224 11.17 -27.35 0.67
C ARG A 224 10.80 -28.33 1.76
N PHE A 225 10.41 -27.83 2.92
CA PHE A 225 10.03 -28.66 4.07
C PHE A 225 8.71 -28.18 4.66
N PRO A 226 7.87 -29.11 5.18
CA PRO A 226 6.81 -28.74 6.12
C PRO A 226 7.41 -28.01 7.32
N VAL A 227 6.76 -26.94 7.79
CA VAL A 227 7.25 -26.13 8.91
C VAL A 227 6.31 -26.18 10.10
N ARG A 228 6.87 -26.17 11.30
CA ARG A 228 6.13 -25.92 12.55
C ARG A 228 6.83 -24.85 13.37
N GLY A 229 6.04 -24.00 14.01
CA GLY A 229 6.54 -23.04 14.99
C GLY A 229 6.86 -23.74 16.31
N HIS A 230 8.01 -23.45 16.90
CA HIS A 230 8.38 -23.93 18.23
C HIS A 230 8.89 -22.75 19.08
N PRO A 231 8.55 -22.67 20.37
CA PRO A 231 9.10 -21.63 21.24
C PRO A 231 10.62 -21.79 21.39
N GLU A 232 11.32 -20.68 21.62
CA GLU A 232 12.73 -20.68 22.07
C GLU A 232 13.76 -21.31 21.10
N VAL A 233 13.44 -21.44 19.80
CA VAL A 233 14.41 -21.90 18.78
C VAL A 233 15.41 -20.79 18.44
N GLY A 234 14.99 -19.53 18.52
CA GLY A 234 15.83 -18.37 18.23
C GLY A 234 16.27 -18.28 16.77
N ALA A 235 17.56 -18.14 16.53
CA ALA A 235 18.16 -18.00 15.19
C ALA A 235 18.49 -19.36 14.53
N LEU A 236 17.87 -20.44 14.98
CA LEU A 236 18.09 -21.79 14.45
C LEU A 236 16.93 -22.25 13.56
N ILE A 237 17.22 -23.23 12.70
CA ILE A 237 16.22 -24.10 12.10
C ILE A 237 16.54 -25.53 12.55
N LEU A 238 15.62 -26.14 13.30
CA LEU A 238 15.82 -27.50 13.77
C LEU A 238 15.29 -28.48 12.73
N ILE A 239 16.17 -29.32 12.21
CA ILE A 239 15.87 -30.27 11.15
C ILE A 239 16.07 -31.69 11.70
N PRO A 240 15.06 -32.58 11.59
CA PRO A 240 15.21 -33.93 12.08
C PRO A 240 16.08 -34.79 11.15
N PRO A 241 16.72 -35.87 11.67
CA PRO A 241 17.66 -36.68 10.91
C PRO A 241 17.09 -37.28 9.62
N ASP A 242 15.81 -37.65 9.61
CA ASP A 242 15.13 -38.22 8.44
C ASP A 242 14.98 -37.21 7.29
N VAL A 243 14.99 -35.91 7.61
CA VAL A 243 14.98 -34.82 6.63
C VAL A 243 16.41 -34.49 6.21
N LEU A 244 17.36 -34.41 7.15
CA LEU A 244 18.77 -34.11 6.85
C LEU A 244 19.38 -35.13 5.89
N THR A 245 19.12 -36.44 6.09
CA THR A 245 19.62 -37.53 5.23
C THR A 245 19.18 -37.43 3.77
N LYS A 246 18.08 -36.71 3.49
CA LYS A 246 17.56 -36.48 2.12
C LYS A 246 18.11 -35.20 1.50
N THR A 247 18.95 -34.47 2.23
CA THR A 247 19.49 -33.16 1.83
C THR A 247 21.01 -33.15 1.90
N ARG A 248 21.63 -32.02 1.57
CA ARG A 248 23.09 -31.81 1.76
C ARG A 248 23.37 -30.85 2.91
N LEU A 249 22.33 -30.48 3.67
CA LEU A 249 22.44 -29.52 4.76
C LEU A 249 23.24 -30.14 5.92
N GLN A 250 24.11 -29.32 6.53
CA GLN A 250 24.92 -29.74 7.67
C GLN A 250 24.58 -28.93 8.92
N ALA A 251 24.71 -29.54 10.09
CA ALA A 251 24.56 -28.81 11.34
C ALA A 251 25.62 -27.69 11.45
N GLY A 252 25.22 -26.51 11.90
CA GLY A 252 26.04 -25.30 11.95
C GLY A 252 26.08 -24.50 10.65
N GLU A 253 25.50 -25.01 9.56
CA GLU A 253 25.43 -24.29 8.29
C GLU A 253 24.43 -23.13 8.36
N SER A 254 24.79 -21.99 7.76
CA SER A 254 23.90 -20.83 7.61
C SER A 254 23.02 -20.98 6.37
N VAL A 255 21.70 -20.97 6.55
CA VAL A 255 20.72 -21.06 5.47
C VAL A 255 19.80 -19.86 5.40
N LEU A 256 19.29 -19.59 4.20
CA LEU A 256 18.24 -18.60 3.97
C LEU A 256 16.88 -19.29 3.94
N VAL A 257 15.99 -18.92 4.85
CA VAL A 257 14.68 -19.54 5.05
C VAL A 257 13.58 -18.52 4.76
N LYS A 258 12.61 -18.90 3.95
CA LYS A 258 11.40 -18.10 3.68
C LYS A 258 10.18 -19.02 3.53
N PRO A 259 8.95 -18.51 3.68
CA PRO A 259 7.76 -19.30 3.38
C PRO A 259 7.71 -19.73 1.90
N ALA A 260 7.16 -20.92 1.61
CA ALA A 260 7.10 -21.53 0.28
C ALA A 260 5.73 -22.08 -0.12
#